data_AF-A0A450X8N1-F1
#
_entry.id   AF-A0A450X8N1-F1
#
_cell.length_a   1.000
_cell.length_b   1.000
_cell.length_c   1.000
_cell.angle_alpha   90.00
_cell.angle_beta   90.00
_cell.angle_gamma   90.00
#
_symmetry.space_group_name_H-M   'P 1'
#
loop_
_entity.id
_entity.type
_entity.pdbx_description
1 polymer ?
#
loop_
_entity_poly.entity_id
_entity_poly.type
_entity_poly.pdbx_seq_one_letter_code
_entity_poly.pdbx_strand_id
1 'polypeptide(L)'
;MPSMERILMERFGMTTIMPRVRTRKDGEEIQIDVLAYANGTIDLAVVVEVKSRVKRDAVEQLRKVMVRFHEFYPEYRDKAVMGILAGIDWDRGVAEEAREAGFPTASIRGDMFELTTPEGFEARKW
;
A
#
# COMPACT_ATOMS: atom_id res chain seq x y z
N MET A 1 5.05 0.41 -12.58
CA MET A 1 4.44 -0.71 -13.33
C MET A 1 3.18 -0.15 -13.94
N PRO A 2 3.03 -0.12 -15.28
CA PRO A 2 1.95 0.65 -15.92
C PRO A 2 0.54 0.26 -15.45
N SER A 3 0.27 -1.03 -15.23
CA SER A 3 -1.02 -1.52 -14.74
C SER A 3 -1.34 -1.06 -13.31
N MET A 4 -0.35 -1.08 -12.42
CA MET A 4 -0.50 -0.57 -11.04
C MET A 4 -0.76 0.93 -11.02
N GLU A 5 0.01 1.69 -11.81
CA GLU A 5 -0.16 3.15 -11.91
C GLU A 5 -1.57 3.50 -12.42
N ARG A 6 -2.04 2.79 -13.45
CA ARG A 6 -3.39 2.91 -13.96
C ARG A 6 -4.44 2.63 -12.88
N ILE A 7 -4.30 1.56 -12.10
CA ILE A 7 -5.26 1.24 -11.02
C ILE A 7 -5.26 2.32 -9.93
N LEU A 8 -4.08 2.81 -9.53
CA LEU A 8 -3.97 3.89 -8.55
C LEU A 8 -4.65 5.18 -9.04
N MET A 9 -4.52 5.52 -10.32
CA MET A 9 -5.19 6.68 -10.91
C MET A 9 -6.70 6.46 -11.09
N GLU A 10 -7.12 5.35 -11.70
CA GLU A 10 -8.51 5.14 -12.10
C GLU A 10 -9.42 4.71 -10.94
N ARG A 11 -8.91 3.88 -10.00
CA ARG A 11 -9.72 3.33 -8.90
C ARG A 11 -9.59 4.14 -7.62
N PHE A 12 -8.42 4.73 -7.37
CA PHE A 12 -8.15 5.50 -6.15
C PHE A 12 -8.05 7.00 -6.39
N GLY A 13 -8.04 7.46 -7.65
CA GLY A 13 -7.98 8.89 -7.99
C GLY A 13 -6.63 9.53 -7.67
N MET A 14 -5.56 8.74 -7.58
CA MET A 14 -4.23 9.25 -7.24
C MET A 14 -3.70 10.14 -8.37
N THR A 15 -3.22 11.34 -8.01
CA THR A 15 -2.68 12.30 -8.97
C THR A 15 -1.15 12.32 -8.99
N THR A 16 -0.53 11.76 -7.96
CA THR A 16 0.93 11.65 -7.85
C THR A 16 1.30 10.23 -7.47
N ILE A 17 2.31 9.68 -8.13
CA ILE A 17 2.83 8.33 -7.90
C ILE A 17 4.35 8.41 -7.80
N MET A 18 4.90 7.91 -6.70
CA MET A 18 6.31 7.92 -6.38
C MET A 18 6.78 6.49 -6.15
N PRO A 19 7.52 5.88 -7.09
CA PRO A 19 8.09 4.56 -6.90
C PRO A 19 9.36 4.62 -6.02
N ARG A 20 9.62 3.54 -5.30
CA ARG A 20 10.85 3.27 -4.52
C ARG A 20 11.21 4.41 -3.57
N VAL A 21 10.24 4.84 -2.76
CA VAL A 21 10.48 5.87 -1.75
C VAL A 21 11.34 5.29 -0.64
N ARG A 22 12.43 5.99 -0.33
CA ARG A 22 13.33 5.67 0.78
C ARG A 22 13.49 6.91 1.63
N THR A 23 13.19 6.77 2.91
CA THR A 23 13.32 7.87 3.87
C THR A 23 14.18 7.40 5.02
N ARG A 24 15.20 8.20 5.36
CA ARG A 24 16.05 7.98 6.52
C ARG A 24 15.81 9.09 7.53
N LYS A 25 15.43 8.72 8.75
CA LYS A 25 15.12 9.66 9.84
C LYS A 25 15.55 9.07 11.18
N ASP A 26 16.22 9.87 12.01
CA ASP A 26 16.64 9.51 13.37
C ASP A 26 17.41 8.18 13.47
N GLY A 27 18.21 7.86 12.44
CA GLY A 27 18.99 6.61 12.37
C GLY A 27 18.21 5.41 11.84
N GLU A 28 16.91 5.54 11.62
CA GLU A 28 16.04 4.53 11.03
C GLU A 28 15.85 4.77 9.53
N GLU A 29 15.58 3.69 8.79
CA GLU A 29 15.25 3.74 7.36
C GLU A 29 13.93 3.02 7.11
N ILE A 30 13.04 3.67 6.37
CA ILE A 30 11.81 3.08 5.85
C ILE A 30 11.89 3.06 4.33
N GLN A 31 11.50 1.93 3.75
CA GLN A 31 11.36 1.76 2.31
C GLN A 31 9.90 1.45 1.99
N ILE A 32 9.37 2.15 1.00
CA ILE A 32 8.04 1.95 0.45
C ILE A 32 8.20 1.70 -1.05
N ASP A 33 7.64 0.61 -1.55
CA ASP A 33 7.77 0.28 -2.98
C ASP A 33 7.04 1.28 -3.88
N VAL A 34 5.84 1.73 -3.49
CA VAL A 34 5.14 2.85 -4.12
C VAL A 34 4.38 3.66 -3.09
N LEU A 35 4.56 4.98 -3.12
CA LEU A 35 3.71 5.94 -2.43
C LEU A 35 2.93 6.73 -3.49
N ALA A 36 1.62 6.72 -3.41
CA ALA A 36 0.75 7.52 -4.25
C ALA A 36 -0.14 8.43 -3.39
N TYR A 37 -0.50 9.60 -3.88
CA TYR A 37 -1.40 10.48 -3.15
C TYR A 37 -2.23 11.38 -4.07
N ALA A 38 -3.31 11.89 -3.51
CA ALA A 38 -4.10 12.98 -4.06
C ALA A 38 -4.37 14.05 -3.00
N ASN A 39 -4.48 15.30 -3.44
CA ASN A 39 -4.83 16.46 -2.62
C ASN A 39 -6.30 16.88 -2.86
N GLY A 40 -6.82 17.78 -2.04
CA GLY A 40 -8.18 18.32 -2.21
C GLY A 40 -9.24 17.32 -1.76
N THR A 41 -10.23 17.02 -2.61
CA THR A 41 -11.42 16.24 -2.20
C THR A 41 -11.11 14.81 -1.74
N ILE A 42 -10.05 14.18 -2.25
CA ILE A 42 -9.70 12.79 -1.91
C ILE A 42 -8.89 12.70 -0.61
N ASP A 43 -7.95 13.65 -0.44
CA ASP A 43 -7.03 13.78 0.70
C ASP A 43 -6.50 12.45 1.28
N LEU A 44 -5.96 11.60 0.39
CA LEU A 44 -5.54 10.23 0.69
C LEU A 44 -4.11 9.99 0.21
N ALA A 45 -3.33 9.29 1.03
CA ALA A 45 -2.10 8.63 0.63
C ALA A 45 -2.31 7.10 0.58
N VAL A 46 -1.76 6.46 -0.44
CA VAL A 46 -1.77 5.01 -0.64
C VAL A 46 -0.33 4.51 -0.68
N VAL A 47 0.00 3.63 0.25
CA VAL A 47 1.26 2.87 0.27
C VAL A 47 1.02 1.52 -0.37
N VAL A 48 1.83 1.14 -1.36
CA VAL A 48 1.81 -0.21 -1.94
C VAL A 48 3.13 -0.88 -1.59
N GLU A 49 3.04 -2.06 -0.98
CA GLU A 49 4.17 -2.95 -0.69
C GLU A 49 4.08 -4.18 -1.59
N VAL A 50 5.19 -4.56 -2.23
CA VAL A 50 5.24 -5.65 -3.20
C VAL A 50 6.17 -6.75 -2.70
N LYS A 51 5.66 -7.98 -2.60
CA LYS A 51 6.48 -9.16 -2.30
C LYS A 51 6.44 -10.18 -3.45
N SER A 52 7.55 -10.84 -3.71
CA SER A 52 7.56 -12.02 -4.60
C SER A 52 6.72 -13.15 -4.00
N ARG A 53 6.90 -13.43 -2.70
CA ARG A 53 6.07 -14.34 -1.93
C ARG A 53 5.56 -13.64 -0.67
N VAL A 54 4.25 -13.49 -0.57
CA VAL A 54 3.59 -12.88 0.57
C VAL A 54 3.40 -13.92 1.66
N LYS A 55 4.07 -13.66 2.78
CA LYS A 55 4.02 -14.46 4.01
C LYS A 55 3.39 -13.61 5.11
N ARG A 56 3.05 -14.25 6.22
CA ARG A 56 2.41 -13.60 7.38
C ARG A 56 3.18 -12.38 7.88
N ASP A 57 4.51 -12.43 7.90
CA ASP A 57 5.35 -11.32 8.34
C ASP A 57 5.22 -10.07 7.45
N ALA A 58 4.83 -10.21 6.18
CA ALA A 58 4.59 -9.07 5.28
C ALA A 58 3.41 -8.21 5.74
N VAL A 59 2.35 -8.83 6.29
CA VAL A 59 1.18 -8.12 6.86
C VAL A 59 1.64 -7.25 8.04
N GLU A 60 2.46 -7.83 8.91
CA GLU A 60 2.96 -7.15 10.10
C GLU A 60 4.01 -6.08 9.78
N GLN A 61 4.82 -6.29 8.74
CA GLN A 61 5.72 -5.28 8.20
C GLN A 61 4.94 -4.06 7.68
N LEU A 62 3.94 -4.29 6.83
CA LEU A 62 3.11 -3.20 6.30
C LEU A 62 2.36 -2.47 7.42
N ARG A 63 1.83 -3.19 8.41
CA ARG A 63 1.20 -2.57 9.59
C ARG A 63 2.15 -1.64 10.34
N LYS A 64 3.41 -2.04 10.53
CA LYS A 64 4.42 -1.19 11.20
C LYS A 64 4.73 0.06 10.39
N VAL A 65 4.82 -0.06 9.06
CA VAL A 65 4.97 1.09 8.15
C VAL A 65 3.80 2.05 8.33
N MET A 66 2.57 1.55 8.39
CA MET A 66 1.38 2.40 8.44
C MET A 66 1.19 3.11 9.78
N VAL A 67 1.42 2.44 10.89
CA VAL A 67 1.36 3.06 12.23
C VAL A 67 2.34 4.22 12.37
N ARG A 68 3.49 4.16 11.69
CA ARG A 68 4.56 5.16 11.77
C ARG A 68 4.60 6.10 10.58
N PHE A 69 3.65 6.00 9.66
CA PHE A 69 3.72 6.70 8.37
C PHE A 69 3.89 8.21 8.57
N HIS A 70 3.05 8.84 9.38
CA HIS A 70 3.12 10.29 9.62
C HIS A 70 4.33 10.72 10.46
N GLU A 71 4.99 9.80 11.18
CA GLU A 71 6.28 10.08 11.83
C GLU A 71 7.37 10.29 10.78
N PHE A 72 7.37 9.47 9.73
CA PHE A 72 8.34 9.54 8.64
C PHE A 72 7.99 10.58 7.58
N TYR A 73 6.69 10.82 7.35
CA TYR A 73 6.18 11.73 6.33
C TYR A 73 5.21 12.77 6.94
N PRO A 74 5.72 13.68 7.78
CA PRO A 74 4.89 14.70 8.44
C PRO A 74 4.21 15.65 7.45
N GLU A 75 4.71 15.79 6.23
CA GLU A 75 4.08 16.54 5.14
C GLU A 75 2.70 15.99 4.74
N TYR A 76 2.36 14.75 5.12
CA TYR A 76 1.07 14.13 4.89
C TYR A 76 0.24 13.95 6.17
N ARG A 77 0.58 14.64 7.27
CA ARG A 77 -0.07 14.45 8.59
C ARG A 77 -1.59 14.59 8.59
N ASP A 78 -2.12 15.44 7.72
CA ASP A 78 -3.56 15.70 7.64
C ASP A 78 -4.29 14.77 6.66
N LYS A 79 -3.55 13.93 5.92
CA LYS A 79 -4.11 12.96 4.98
C LYS A 79 -4.44 11.66 5.69
N ALA A 80 -5.56 11.04 5.31
CA ALA A 80 -5.73 9.62 5.60
C ALA A 80 -4.65 8.82 4.85
N VAL A 81 -4.16 7.73 5.45
CA VAL A 81 -3.27 6.80 4.77
C VAL A 81 -3.81 5.38 4.79
N MET A 82 -3.66 4.64 3.70
CA MET A 82 -3.97 3.21 3.62
C MET A 82 -2.85 2.44 2.93
N GLY A 83 -2.77 1.13 3.22
CA GLY A 83 -1.77 0.23 2.64
C GLY A 83 -2.40 -0.83 1.73
N ILE A 84 -1.78 -1.13 0.59
CA ILE A 84 -2.12 -2.24 -0.29
C ILE A 84 -0.96 -3.24 -0.26
N LEU A 85 -1.27 -4.51 0.04
CA LEU A 85 -0.29 -5.59 0.00
C LEU A 85 -0.41 -6.35 -1.31
N ALA A 86 0.63 -6.29 -2.13
CA ALA A 86 0.67 -6.94 -3.43
C ALA A 86 1.70 -8.06 -3.46
N GLY A 87 1.43 -9.12 -4.23
CA GLY A 87 2.48 -10.09 -4.50
C GLY A 87 2.18 -11.10 -5.60
N ILE A 88 3.22 -11.85 -5.96
CA ILE A 88 3.17 -12.86 -7.04
C ILE A 88 2.60 -14.17 -6.48
N ASP A 89 3.22 -14.70 -5.43
CA ASP A 89 2.77 -15.89 -4.72
C ASP A 89 2.30 -15.54 -3.31
N TRP A 90 1.29 -16.25 -2.81
CA TRP A 90 0.75 -16.04 -1.46
C TRP A 90 0.77 -17.36 -0.68
N ASP A 91 1.25 -17.32 0.56
CA ASP A 91 1.05 -18.43 1.48
C ASP A 91 -0.44 -18.58 1.82
N ARG A 92 -0.87 -19.82 2.07
CA ARG A 92 -2.27 -20.14 2.35
C ARG A 92 -2.76 -19.35 3.57
N GLY A 93 -3.90 -18.66 3.41
CA GLY A 93 -4.52 -17.87 4.47
C GLY A 93 -4.02 -16.43 4.60
N VAL A 94 -2.82 -16.11 4.10
CA VAL A 94 -2.22 -14.78 4.30
C VAL A 94 -3.01 -13.66 3.62
N ALA A 95 -3.65 -13.93 2.48
CA ALA A 95 -4.53 -12.95 1.83
C ALA A 95 -5.79 -12.66 2.66
N GLU A 96 -6.28 -13.61 3.44
CA GLU A 96 -7.38 -13.36 4.39
C GLU A 96 -6.87 -12.55 5.58
N GLU A 97 -5.74 -12.95 6.18
CA GLU A 97 -5.12 -12.21 7.29
C GLU A 97 -4.81 -10.74 6.94
N ALA A 98 -4.35 -10.48 5.70
CA ALA A 98 -4.13 -9.12 5.21
C ALA A 98 -5.43 -8.30 5.13
N ARG A 99 -6.53 -8.92 4.67
CA ARG A 99 -7.85 -8.29 4.57
C ARG A 99 -8.46 -8.06 5.95
N GLU A 100 -8.36 -9.01 6.87
CA GLU A 100 -8.74 -8.85 8.28
C GLU A 100 -7.95 -7.73 8.97
N ALA A 101 -6.69 -7.53 8.57
CA ALA A 101 -5.87 -6.40 9.02
C ALA A 101 -6.29 -5.04 8.42
N GLY A 102 -7.19 -5.04 7.44
CA GLY A 102 -7.70 -3.85 6.75
C GLY A 102 -6.93 -3.46 5.50
N PHE A 103 -6.04 -4.33 4.99
CA PHE A 103 -5.28 -4.07 3.77
C PHE A 103 -5.99 -4.65 2.54
N PRO A 104 -6.21 -3.85 1.48
CA PRO A 104 -6.47 -4.41 0.18
C PRO A 104 -5.32 -5.29 -0.29
N THR A 105 -5.67 -6.35 -0.99
CA THR A 105 -4.73 -7.31 -1.54
C THR A 105 -4.69 -7.18 -3.05
N ALA A 106 -3.52 -7.42 -3.64
CA ALA A 106 -3.36 -7.45 -5.08
C ALA A 106 -2.47 -8.62 -5.52
N SER A 107 -2.75 -9.15 -6.70
CA SER A 107 -1.90 -10.12 -7.37
C SER A 107 -1.08 -9.45 -8.46
N ILE A 108 0.15 -9.94 -8.65
CA ILE A 108 1.03 -9.53 -9.74
C ILE A 108 1.29 -10.75 -10.63
N ARG A 109 0.96 -10.65 -11.91
CA ARG A 109 1.22 -11.69 -12.91
C ARG A 109 1.85 -11.06 -14.15
N GLY A 110 3.15 -11.29 -14.35
CA GLY A 110 3.91 -10.62 -15.39
C GLY A 110 3.96 -9.11 -15.14
N ASP A 111 3.32 -8.35 -16.02
CA ASP A 111 3.18 -6.89 -15.93
C ASP A 111 1.79 -6.44 -15.44
N MET A 112 0.88 -7.38 -15.14
CA MET A 112 -0.46 -7.08 -14.65
C MET A 112 -0.49 -6.98 -13.12
N PHE A 113 -1.09 -5.90 -12.62
CA PHE A 113 -1.50 -5.70 -11.25
C PHE A 113 -3.02 -5.80 -11.18
N GLU A 114 -3.54 -6.62 -10.27
CA GLU A 114 -4.98 -6.81 -10.12
C GLU A 114 -5.35 -6.81 -8.65
N LEU A 115 -6.32 -5.98 -8.25
CA LEU A 115 -6.89 -6.02 -6.91
C LEU A 115 -7.66 -7.32 -6.73
N THR A 116 -7.36 -8.03 -5.65
CA THR A 116 -8.00 -9.32 -5.32
C THR A 116 -8.92 -9.21 -4.10
N THR A 117 -9.09 -8.01 -3.54
CA THR A 117 -10.09 -7.77 -2.50
C THR A 117 -11.51 -7.93 -3.05
N PRO A 118 -12.45 -8.42 -2.22
CA PRO A 118 -13.87 -8.43 -2.57
C PRO A 118 -14.40 -7.03 -2.87
N GLU A 119 -15.44 -6.96 -3.70
CA GLU A 119 -16.20 -5.73 -3.91
C GLU A 119 -16.79 -5.24 -2.57
N GLY A 120 -16.79 -3.92 -2.37
CA GLY A 120 -17.26 -3.30 -1.13
C GLY A 120 -16.30 -3.43 0.07
N PHE A 121 -15.10 -4.00 -0.11
CA PHE A 121 -14.10 -4.02 0.94
C PHE A 121 -13.71 -2.60 1.37
N GLU A 122 -13.87 -2.30 2.66
CA GLU A 122 -13.46 -1.03 3.24
C GLU A 122 -12.03 -1.14 3.79
N ALA A 123 -11.08 -0.50 3.09
CA ALA A 123 -9.71 -0.42 3.56
C ALA A 123 -9.62 0.36 4.88
N ARG A 124 -8.80 -0.14 5.80
CA ARG A 124 -8.46 0.62 6.99
C ARG A 124 -7.69 1.88 6.59
N LYS A 125 -8.05 2.99 7.24
CA LYS A 125 -7.30 4.24 7.20
C LYS A 125 -6.57 4.39 8.53
N TRP A 126 -5.29 4.74 8.48
CA TRP A 126 -4.46 5.08 9.63
C TRP A 126 -4.37 6.59 9.79
#